data_AF-K6YVT1-F1
#
_entry.id   AF-K6YVT1-F1
#
_cell.length_a   1.000
_cell.length_b   1.000
_cell.length_c   1.000
_cell.angle_alpha   90.00
_cell.angle_beta   90.00
_cell.angle_gamma   90.00
#
_symmetry.space_group_name_H-M   'P 1'
#
loop_
_entity.id
_entity.type
_entity.pdbx_description
1 polymer ?
#
loop_
_entity_poly.entity_id
_entity_poly.type
_entity_poly.pdbx_seq_one_letter_code
_entity_poly.pdbx_strand_id
1 'polypeptide(L)'
;MPILTAELEFRKTTNNLGAAITANVTDGSDIFDTFDGDETTPGVTEYACIYFYNDSGLLASNTRVHISSETAHAGVNFTVGLGTSAINGTEQTIADKNTPPNAVTFIEASDLASAISLGNIPAGQHRALWVRGVVDAGTLAKNAYTIATQITTDSAE
;
A
#
# COMPACT_ATOMS: atom_id res chain seq x y z
N MET A 1 24.80 -0.31 -13.29
CA MET A 1 23.61 -0.82 -14.04
C MET A 1 22.40 -0.25 -13.33
N PRO A 2 21.47 0.42 -14.02
CA PRO A 2 20.30 0.98 -13.36
C PRO A 2 19.34 -0.14 -12.92
N ILE A 3 18.64 0.06 -11.80
CA ILE A 3 17.50 -0.78 -11.43
C ILE A 3 16.38 -0.55 -12.44
N LEU A 4 15.81 -1.64 -12.95
CA LEU A 4 14.65 -1.58 -13.83
C LEU A 4 13.38 -1.54 -13.00
N THR A 5 12.36 -0.80 -13.45
CA THR A 5 11.07 -0.73 -12.74
C THR A 5 10.41 -2.10 -12.59
N ALA A 6 10.67 -3.04 -13.51
CA ALA A 6 10.17 -4.40 -13.42
C ALA A 6 10.83 -5.26 -12.31
N GLU A 7 11.96 -4.81 -11.74
CA GLU A 7 12.64 -5.46 -10.61
C GLU A 7 12.13 -4.93 -9.26
N LEU A 8 11.20 -3.98 -9.29
CA LEU A 8 10.59 -3.37 -8.12
C LEU A 8 9.11 -3.68 -8.12
N GLU A 9 8.64 -4.40 -7.11
CA GLU A 9 7.27 -4.92 -7.10
C GLU A 9 6.58 -4.71 -5.76
N PHE A 10 5.26 -4.77 -5.79
CA PHE A 10 4.44 -4.85 -4.59
C PHE A 10 4.06 -6.30 -4.32
N ARG A 11 4.17 -6.70 -3.06
CA ARG A 11 3.77 -8.00 -2.55
C ARG A 11 2.81 -7.85 -1.39
N LYS A 12 2.16 -8.94 -0.98
CA LYS A 12 1.15 -8.94 0.07
C LYS A 12 1.00 -10.30 0.73
N THR A 13 0.22 -10.34 1.78
CA THR A 13 -0.35 -11.59 2.31
C THR A 13 -1.68 -11.84 1.61
N THR A 14 -2.09 -13.09 1.44
CA THR A 14 -3.30 -13.47 0.67
C THR A 14 -4.58 -12.77 1.16
N ASN A 15 -4.64 -12.41 2.44
CA ASN A 15 -5.78 -11.69 3.05
C ASN A 15 -5.55 -10.17 3.21
N ASN A 16 -4.40 -9.65 2.77
CA ASN A 16 -4.00 -8.24 2.93
C ASN A 16 -3.93 -7.74 4.39
N LEU A 17 -3.94 -8.58 5.42
CA LEU A 17 -4.00 -8.13 6.83
C LEU A 17 -2.64 -8.01 7.52
N GLY A 18 -1.54 -8.04 6.76
CA GLY A 18 -0.17 -8.13 7.28
C GLY A 18 0.26 -9.58 7.51
N ALA A 19 1.29 -9.81 8.32
CA ALA A 19 2.06 -11.07 8.40
C ALA A 19 2.98 -11.32 7.19
N ALA A 20 3.56 -12.53 7.11
CA ALA A 20 4.54 -12.87 6.08
C ALA A 20 3.94 -12.76 4.67
N ILE A 21 4.77 -12.35 3.71
CA ILE A 21 4.41 -12.26 2.30
C ILE A 21 4.06 -13.66 1.77
N THR A 22 2.92 -13.78 1.06
CA THR A 22 2.48 -15.03 0.44
C THR A 22 2.02 -14.87 -1.01
N ALA A 23 1.95 -13.65 -1.53
CA ALA A 23 1.49 -13.36 -2.89
C ALA A 23 2.09 -12.05 -3.43
N ASN A 24 2.03 -11.87 -4.75
CA ASN A 24 2.33 -10.62 -5.44
C ASN A 24 1.04 -9.78 -5.59
N VAL A 25 1.19 -8.45 -5.65
CA VAL A 25 0.13 -7.52 -6.07
C VAL A 25 0.17 -7.44 -7.60
N THR A 26 -0.93 -7.75 -8.27
CA THR A 26 -0.91 -7.91 -9.74
C THR A 26 -1.33 -6.63 -10.49
N ASP A 27 -2.29 -5.87 -9.95
CA ASP A 27 -2.77 -4.62 -10.58
C ASP A 27 -3.40 -3.61 -9.59
N GLY A 28 -3.23 -3.81 -8.27
CA GLY A 28 -3.74 -2.91 -7.24
C GLY A 28 -5.26 -2.95 -7.03
N SER A 29 -6.00 -3.67 -7.89
CA SER A 29 -7.43 -3.95 -7.70
C SER A 29 -7.69 -5.03 -6.64
N ASP A 30 -6.63 -5.73 -6.24
CA ASP A 30 -6.66 -6.82 -5.27
C ASP A 30 -6.30 -6.37 -3.85
N ILE A 31 -6.19 -5.05 -3.61
CA ILE A 31 -5.88 -4.45 -2.31
C ILE A 31 -7.14 -4.26 -1.47
N PHE A 32 -8.21 -3.74 -2.08
CA PHE A 32 -9.53 -3.58 -1.46
C PHE A 32 -10.58 -4.29 -2.29
N ASP A 33 -11.58 -4.87 -1.62
CA ASP A 33 -12.73 -5.48 -2.27
C ASP A 33 -13.78 -4.42 -2.66
N THR A 34 -14.93 -4.89 -3.11
CA THR A 34 -16.10 -4.05 -3.33
C THR A 34 -16.60 -3.54 -1.98
N PHE A 35 -16.70 -2.23 -1.80
CA PHE A 35 -17.48 -1.65 -0.70
C PHE A 35 -18.95 -1.74 -1.08
N ASP A 36 -19.69 -2.62 -0.39
CA ASP A 36 -21.11 -2.83 -0.68
C ASP A 36 -22.00 -1.75 -0.05
N GLY A 37 -23.29 -1.72 -0.42
CA GLY A 37 -24.21 -0.69 0.04
C GLY A 37 -24.48 -0.73 1.55
N ASP A 38 -24.26 -1.87 2.21
CA ASP A 38 -24.42 -2.01 3.66
C ASP A 38 -23.22 -1.41 4.39
N GLU A 39 -22.03 -1.46 3.79
CA GLU A 39 -20.81 -0.80 4.29
C GLU A 39 -20.80 0.71 3.99
N THR A 40 -21.27 1.16 2.82
CA THR A 40 -21.24 2.59 2.47
C THR A 40 -22.33 3.41 3.12
N THR A 41 -23.44 2.80 3.56
CA THR A 41 -24.55 3.49 4.25
C THR A 41 -24.12 4.12 5.57
N PRO A 42 -23.49 3.39 6.52
CA PRO A 42 -22.91 3.98 7.73
C PRO A 42 -21.55 4.66 7.46
N GLY A 43 -20.94 4.39 6.31
CA GLY A 43 -19.54 4.70 6.04
C GLY A 43 -18.62 3.66 6.68
N VAL A 44 -17.44 3.47 6.10
CA VAL A 44 -16.50 2.45 6.54
C VAL A 44 -15.07 2.92 6.37
N THR A 45 -14.19 2.43 7.25
CA THR A 45 -12.74 2.56 7.08
C THR A 45 -12.14 1.17 7.01
N GLU A 46 -11.27 0.98 6.02
CA GLU A 46 -10.58 -0.27 5.77
C GLU A 46 -9.08 -0.09 5.67
N TYR A 47 -8.36 -1.15 6.02
CA TYR A 47 -6.90 -1.21 6.06
C TYR A 47 -6.39 -2.44 5.32
N ALA A 48 -5.35 -2.25 4.52
CA ALA A 48 -4.66 -3.31 3.80
C ALA A 48 -3.14 -3.13 3.93
N CYS A 49 -2.43 -4.22 4.22
CA CYS A 49 -0.97 -4.28 4.23
C CYS A 49 -0.47 -4.80 2.89
N ILE A 50 0.45 -4.05 2.31
CA ILE A 50 1.27 -4.45 1.18
C ILE A 50 2.75 -4.25 1.53
N TYR A 51 3.63 -4.73 0.68
CA TYR A 51 5.07 -4.67 0.84
C TYR A 51 5.70 -4.18 -0.44
N PHE A 52 6.54 -3.17 -0.36
CA PHE A 52 7.51 -2.92 -1.40
C PHE A 52 8.61 -3.99 -1.30
N TYR A 53 8.87 -4.70 -2.39
CA TYR A 53 9.91 -5.71 -2.48
C TYR A 53 10.92 -5.32 -3.57
N ASN A 54 12.19 -5.30 -3.21
CA ASN A 54 13.29 -5.05 -4.14
C ASN A 54 13.80 -6.38 -4.68
N ASP A 55 13.32 -6.80 -5.84
CA ASP A 55 13.81 -8.00 -6.53
C ASP A 55 15.07 -7.74 -7.37
N SER A 56 15.54 -6.50 -7.41
CA SER A 56 16.80 -6.19 -8.08
C SER A 56 17.99 -6.79 -7.32
N GLY A 57 19.09 -7.02 -8.04
CA GLY A 57 20.38 -7.40 -7.45
C GLY A 57 21.12 -6.22 -6.77
N LEU A 58 20.49 -5.05 -6.65
CA LEU A 58 21.11 -3.79 -6.21
C LEU A 58 20.38 -3.17 -5.01
N LEU A 59 21.02 -2.18 -4.39
CA LEU A 59 20.40 -1.40 -3.32
C LEU A 59 19.42 -0.37 -3.90
N ALA A 60 18.14 -0.48 -3.56
CA ALA A 60 17.15 0.55 -3.84
C ALA A 60 17.26 1.68 -2.80
N SER A 61 17.97 2.76 -3.15
CA SER A 61 18.25 3.87 -2.23
C SER A 61 17.14 4.91 -2.25
N ASN A 62 16.90 5.55 -1.10
CA ASN A 62 15.91 6.63 -0.93
C ASN A 62 14.54 6.31 -1.54
N THR A 63 14.09 5.07 -1.32
CA THR A 63 12.84 4.55 -1.87
C THR A 63 11.66 5.34 -1.33
N ARG A 64 10.78 5.76 -2.23
CA ARG A 64 9.57 6.52 -1.96
C ARG A 64 8.39 5.93 -2.72
N VAL A 65 7.21 5.98 -2.10
CA VAL A 65 5.95 5.51 -2.71
C VAL A 65 4.89 6.60 -2.61
N HIS A 66 4.10 6.75 -3.67
CA HIS A 66 2.92 7.60 -3.68
C HIS A 66 1.78 6.93 -4.46
N ILE A 67 0.54 7.34 -4.18
CA ILE A 67 -0.63 6.95 -4.96
C ILE A 67 -0.62 7.82 -6.22
N SER A 68 -0.36 7.20 -7.37
CA SER A 68 -0.28 7.88 -8.66
C SER A 68 -1.64 8.03 -9.33
N SER A 69 -2.54 7.10 -9.05
CA SER A 69 -3.94 7.21 -9.39
C SER A 69 -4.76 6.32 -8.48
N GLU A 70 -6.00 6.71 -8.30
CA GLU A 70 -7.01 5.92 -7.62
C GLU A 70 -8.31 6.07 -8.37
N THR A 71 -9.22 5.15 -8.11
CA THR A 71 -10.55 5.18 -8.69
C THR A 71 -11.31 6.39 -8.17
N ALA A 72 -11.44 7.43 -9.01
CA ALA A 72 -12.17 8.62 -8.66
C ALA A 72 -13.61 8.27 -8.24
N HIS A 73 -13.94 8.60 -7.00
CA HIS A 73 -15.27 8.43 -6.44
C HIS A 73 -15.48 9.46 -5.34
N ALA A 74 -16.55 10.25 -5.45
CA ALA A 74 -16.89 11.20 -4.41
C ALA A 74 -17.18 10.45 -3.10
N GLY A 75 -16.62 10.92 -2.00
CA GLY A 75 -16.77 10.28 -0.68
C GLY A 75 -15.83 9.11 -0.44
N VAL A 76 -14.81 8.89 -1.28
CA VAL A 76 -13.76 7.90 -1.01
C VAL A 76 -12.40 8.57 -1.03
N ASN A 77 -11.57 8.25 -0.02
CA ASN A 77 -10.20 8.75 0.10
C ASN A 77 -9.26 7.61 0.49
N PHE A 78 -8.11 7.51 -0.20
CA PHE A 78 -7.04 6.59 0.17
C PHE A 78 -5.81 7.32 0.70
N THR A 79 -5.26 6.77 1.78
CA THR A 79 -4.05 7.28 2.42
C THR A 79 -3.08 6.14 2.66
N VAL A 80 -1.80 6.43 2.80
CA VAL A 80 -0.76 5.42 3.01
C VAL A 80 0.02 5.68 4.30
N GLY A 81 0.52 4.62 4.92
CA GLY A 81 1.30 4.68 6.14
C GLY A 81 2.44 3.67 6.14
N LEU A 82 3.58 4.04 6.72
CA LEU A 82 4.76 3.18 6.77
C LEU A 82 4.50 2.06 7.77
N GLY A 83 4.79 0.82 7.38
CA GLY A 83 4.74 -0.32 8.28
C GLY A 83 5.78 -0.22 9.41
N THR A 84 5.46 -0.88 10.52
CA THR A 84 6.25 -0.84 11.76
C THR A 84 7.37 -1.87 11.78
N SER A 85 7.28 -2.91 10.95
CA SER A 85 8.32 -3.93 10.82
C SER A 85 9.66 -3.31 10.42
N ALA A 86 10.77 -3.92 10.82
CA ALA A 86 12.08 -3.58 10.27
C ALA A 86 12.14 -3.92 8.77
N ILE A 87 13.17 -3.45 8.06
CA ILE A 87 13.44 -3.94 6.69
C ILE A 87 13.56 -5.47 6.75
N ASN A 88 12.87 -6.15 5.83
CA ASN A 88 12.75 -7.61 5.75
C ASN A 88 12.11 -8.27 6.98
N GLY A 89 11.46 -7.47 7.83
CA GLY A 89 10.69 -7.96 8.96
C GLY A 89 9.27 -8.34 8.56
N THR A 90 8.68 -9.24 9.34
CA THR A 90 7.24 -9.55 9.24
C THR A 90 6.43 -8.41 9.86
N GLU A 91 5.48 -7.83 9.12
CA GLU A 91 4.57 -6.80 9.64
C GLU A 91 3.57 -7.39 10.63
N GLN A 92 3.06 -6.54 11.52
CA GLN A 92 1.96 -6.90 12.39
C GLN A 92 0.74 -7.38 11.60
N THR A 93 -0.09 -8.22 12.24
CA THR A 93 -1.36 -8.68 11.69
C THR A 93 -2.50 -7.94 12.36
N ILE A 94 -3.42 -7.38 11.57
CA ILE A 94 -4.70 -6.85 12.07
C ILE A 94 -5.76 -7.95 12.07
N ALA A 95 -6.72 -7.87 12.99
CA ALA A 95 -7.74 -8.92 13.16
C ALA A 95 -8.70 -8.99 11.96
N ASP A 96 -9.06 -7.84 11.43
CA ASP A 96 -9.95 -7.67 10.28
C ASP A 96 -9.59 -6.37 9.54
N LYS A 97 -10.17 -6.17 8.34
CA LYS A 97 -9.94 -5.00 7.51
C LYS A 97 -10.40 -3.69 8.16
N ASN A 98 -11.23 -3.71 9.20
CA ASN A 98 -11.75 -2.51 9.87
C ASN A 98 -10.94 -2.12 11.12
N THR A 99 -9.97 -2.94 11.50
CA THR A 99 -9.12 -2.72 12.67
C THR A 99 -7.84 -1.97 12.26
N PRO A 100 -7.54 -0.80 12.83
CA PRO A 100 -6.34 -0.06 12.47
C PRO A 100 -5.07 -0.81 12.92
N PRO A 101 -3.98 -0.77 12.12
CA PRO A 101 -2.68 -1.25 12.57
C PRO A 101 -2.12 -0.34 13.68
N ASN A 102 -1.40 -0.93 14.63
CA ASN A 102 -0.81 -0.19 15.74
C ASN A 102 0.38 0.66 15.28
N ALA A 103 0.48 1.89 15.78
CA ALA A 103 1.61 2.79 15.57
C ALA A 103 1.94 3.13 14.11
N VAL A 104 0.96 3.05 13.20
CA VAL A 104 1.07 3.51 11.81
C VAL A 104 0.43 4.89 11.68
N THR A 105 1.17 5.84 11.10
CA THR A 105 0.63 7.17 10.76
C THR A 105 0.30 7.22 9.27
N PHE A 106 -0.94 7.55 8.95
CA PHE A 106 -1.42 7.66 7.57
C PHE A 106 -1.30 9.09 7.06
N ILE A 107 -0.83 9.24 5.83
CA ILE A 107 -0.68 10.50 5.12
C ILE A 107 -1.35 10.43 3.75
N GLU A 108 -1.75 11.59 3.24
CA GLU A 108 -2.08 11.76 1.82
C GLU A 108 -0.77 11.85 1.04
N ALA A 109 -0.48 10.81 0.25
CA ALA A 109 0.68 10.74 -0.62
C ALA A 109 0.23 10.78 -2.08
N SER A 110 -0.39 11.90 -2.49
CA SER A 110 -1.01 12.09 -3.81
C SER A 110 0.00 12.34 -4.93
N ASP A 111 1.26 12.60 -4.58
CA ASP A 111 2.33 12.91 -5.53
C ASP A 111 3.71 12.59 -4.95
N LEU A 112 4.75 12.79 -5.76
CA LEU A 112 6.13 12.56 -5.36
C LEU A 112 6.62 13.50 -4.23
N ALA A 113 6.03 14.68 -4.08
CA ALA A 113 6.43 15.64 -3.05
C ALA A 113 5.89 15.25 -1.66
N SER A 114 4.72 14.60 -1.63
CA SER A 114 4.06 14.03 -0.46
C SER A 114 4.33 12.54 -0.27
N ALA A 115 5.19 11.95 -1.12
CA ALA A 115 5.49 10.52 -1.11
C ALA A 115 6.02 10.04 0.24
N ILE A 116 5.57 8.87 0.65
CA ILE A 116 6.07 8.23 1.86
C ILE A 116 7.46 7.67 1.64
N SER A 117 8.38 7.96 2.56
CA SER A 117 9.74 7.42 2.51
C SER A 117 9.79 6.02 3.12
N LEU A 118 10.28 5.06 2.34
CA LEU A 118 10.59 3.70 2.79
C LEU A 118 12.07 3.52 3.16
N GLY A 119 12.91 4.48 2.80
CA GLY A 119 14.35 4.45 3.03
C GLY A 119 15.10 3.55 2.04
N ASN A 120 16.22 2.99 2.49
CA ASN A 120 17.08 2.15 1.67
C ASN A 120 16.67 0.69 1.80
N ILE A 121 16.36 0.03 0.68
CA ILE A 121 15.89 -1.36 0.66
C ILE A 121 16.92 -2.22 -0.07
N PRO A 122 17.69 -3.06 0.64
CA PRO A 122 18.69 -3.92 0.00
C PRO A 122 18.07 -4.94 -0.96
N ALA A 123 18.90 -5.50 -1.83
CA ALA A 123 18.52 -6.56 -2.77
C ALA A 123 17.85 -7.74 -2.04
N GLY A 124 16.71 -8.19 -2.57
CA GLY A 124 15.90 -9.28 -2.01
C GLY A 124 15.22 -8.96 -0.68
N GLN A 125 15.21 -7.70 -0.24
CA GLN A 125 14.56 -7.27 1.00
C GLN A 125 13.27 -6.50 0.70
N HIS A 126 12.46 -6.31 1.74
CA HIS A 126 11.19 -5.59 1.62
C HIS A 126 10.94 -4.60 2.76
N ARG A 127 9.96 -3.72 2.55
CA ARG A 127 9.41 -2.82 3.56
C ARG A 127 7.89 -2.79 3.47
N ALA A 128 7.25 -2.92 4.62
CA ALA A 128 5.79 -2.89 4.71
C ALA A 128 5.23 -1.47 4.52
N LEU A 129 4.05 -1.41 3.91
CA LEU A 129 3.26 -0.23 3.66
C LEU A 129 1.80 -0.58 3.92
N TRP A 130 1.12 0.24 4.70
CA TRP A 130 -0.31 0.16 4.94
C TRP A 130 -1.04 1.14 4.03
N VAL A 131 -2.17 0.70 3.47
CA VAL A 131 -3.12 1.55 2.76
C VAL A 131 -4.39 1.61 3.61
N ARG A 132 -4.93 2.81 3.78
CA ARG A 132 -6.21 3.06 4.45
C ARG A 132 -7.18 3.65 3.45
N GLY A 133 -8.30 2.96 3.23
CA GLY A 133 -9.45 3.47 2.49
C GLY A 133 -10.52 3.98 3.44
N VAL A 134 -11.02 5.18 3.20
CA VAL A 134 -12.16 5.76 3.94
C VAL A 134 -13.29 5.98 2.95
N VAL A 135 -14.47 5.47 3.29
CA VAL A 135 -15.71 5.68 2.55
C VAL A 135 -16.68 6.44 3.45
N ASP A 136 -17.06 7.64 3.02
CA ASP A 136 -18.00 8.49 3.74
C ASP A 136 -19.40 7.87 3.76
N ALA A 137 -20.15 8.11 4.83
CA ALA A 137 -21.53 7.64 4.97
C ALA A 137 -22.42 8.16 3.84
N GLY A 138 -23.22 7.28 3.25
CA GLY A 138 -24.12 7.60 2.13
C GLY A 138 -23.43 7.66 0.77
N THR A 139 -22.16 7.26 0.68
CA THR A 139 -21.46 7.09 -0.59
C THR A 139 -22.14 6.01 -1.43
N LEU A 140 -22.33 6.24 -2.73
CA LEU A 140 -22.88 5.22 -3.62
C LEU A 140 -21.94 4.02 -3.73
N ALA A 141 -22.49 2.81 -3.63
CA ALA A 141 -21.69 1.60 -3.78
C ALA A 141 -21.00 1.56 -5.15
N LYS A 142 -19.76 1.09 -5.18
CA LYS A 142 -18.99 0.89 -6.41
C LYS A 142 -18.32 -0.47 -6.38
N ASN A 143 -18.49 -1.21 -7.47
CA ASN A 143 -18.10 -2.62 -7.57
C ASN A 143 -16.59 -2.88 -7.44
N ALA A 144 -15.72 -1.88 -7.58
CA ALA A 144 -14.28 -2.02 -7.37
C ALA A 144 -13.61 -0.66 -7.22
N TYR A 145 -12.55 -0.64 -6.40
CA TYR A 145 -11.60 0.46 -6.33
C TYR A 145 -10.22 -0.07 -6.69
N THR A 146 -9.62 0.56 -7.69
CA THR A 146 -8.23 0.33 -8.07
C THR A 146 -7.38 1.46 -7.51
N ILE A 147 -6.27 1.10 -6.87
CA ILE A 147 -5.23 2.02 -6.42
C ILE A 147 -3.94 1.67 -7.15
N ALA A 148 -3.38 2.62 -7.89
CA ALA A 148 -2.09 2.46 -8.53
C ALA A 148 -1.01 3.22 -7.75
N THR A 149 -0.10 2.48 -7.13
CA THR A 149 1.05 3.03 -6.41
C THR A 149 2.28 3.08 -7.31
N GLN A 150 2.95 4.23 -7.33
CA GLN A 150 4.23 4.39 -8.03
C GLN A 150 5.39 4.37 -7.06
N ILE A 151 6.48 3.75 -7.51
CA ILE A 151 7.74 3.63 -6.79
C ILE A 151 8.74 4.60 -7.41
N THR A 152 9.46 5.33 -6.57
CA THR A 152 10.63 6.09 -6.98
C THR A 152 11.80 5.73 -6.07
N THR A 153 12.92 5.38 -6.66
CA THR A 153 14.19 5.17 -5.97
C THR A 153 15.20 6.11 -6.59
N ASP A 154 16.19 6.54 -5.80
CA ASP A 154 17.33 7.20 -6.41
C ASP A 154 18.11 6.15 -7.19
N SER A 155 18.39 6.44 -8.45
CA SER A 155 19.29 5.63 -9.26
C SER A 155 20.63 5.57 -8.53
N ALA A 156 21.10 4.39 -8.12
CA ALA A 156 22.52 4.22 -7.86
C ALA A 156 23.22 4.47 -9.22
N GLU A 157 23.85 5.64 -9.37
CA GLU A 157 24.72 5.91 -10.53
C GLU A 157 25.85 4.87 -10.62
#